data_AF-A0A6J7GBF7-F1
#
_entry.id   AF-A0A6J7GBF7-F1
#
_cell.length_a   1.000
_cell.length_b   1.000
_cell.length_c   1.000
_cell.angle_alpha   90.00
_cell.angle_beta   90.00
_cell.angle_gamma   90.00
#
_symmetry.space_group_name_H-M   'P 1'
#
loop_
_entity.id
_entity.type
_entity.pdbx_description
1 polymer ?
#
loop_
_entity_poly.entity_id
_entity_poly.type
_entity_poly.pdbx_seq_one_letter_code
_entity_poly.pdbx_strand_id
1 'polypeptide(L)'
;MAEKNFLSWVGFKGEDESKPAPTQNALERIRELESQLNDLRSRRDITGLSREEFEILATETAMSMIKSAQQREAKANAAVQRLLAETNRNSKEKLDSAEAKAKAILSSAETRGRKYISAAEGDAADLISTAEGEADEILNESARNASQLTSAAKRDAQRLIETAARNIVDYRSWLSSAISEAERLHRAQNASLNAAENAINESRQKLKHAFERLSQLQMDINANLDGESKPVGKTFVVGAGKKAAQSAARKQKAANNKNQAAAKKKPVKKKKK
;
A
#
# COMPACT_ATOMS: atom_id res chain seq x y z
N MET A 1 73.70 59.03 -30.83
CA MET A 1 72.35 58.74 -31.35
C MET A 1 72.15 59.62 -32.57
N ALA A 2 72.35 59.09 -33.78
CA ALA A 2 72.19 59.86 -35.01
C ALA A 2 71.94 58.93 -36.21
N GLU A 3 70.69 58.96 -36.66
CA GLU A 3 70.24 59.04 -38.05
C GLU A 3 70.88 58.10 -39.08
N LYS A 4 70.22 56.96 -39.33
CA LYS A 4 70.47 56.13 -40.51
C LYS A 4 69.55 56.61 -41.65
N ASN A 5 70.21 57.08 -42.71
CA ASN A 5 69.67 57.75 -43.87
C ASN A 5 68.72 56.88 -44.74
N PHE A 6 67.53 57.44 -44.99
CA PHE A 6 66.44 56.88 -45.80
C PHE A 6 66.82 56.55 -47.26
N LEU A 7 67.89 57.15 -47.79
CA LEU A 7 68.33 56.96 -49.18
C LEU A 7 69.04 55.63 -49.47
N SER A 8 69.46 54.88 -48.44
CA SER A 8 70.10 53.57 -48.61
C SER A 8 69.11 52.41 -48.88
N TRP A 9 67.82 52.60 -48.59
CA TRP A 9 66.77 51.59 -48.75
C TRP A 9 66.15 51.54 -50.16
N VAL A 10 66.30 52.61 -50.94
CA VAL A 10 65.81 52.70 -52.34
C VAL A 10 66.90 52.33 -53.34
N GLY A 11 67.97 51.64 -52.90
CA GLY A 11 69.03 51.14 -53.78
C GLY A 11 69.86 52.22 -54.49
N PHE A 12 69.72 53.50 -54.09
CA PHE A 12 70.46 54.60 -54.67
C PHE A 12 71.86 54.65 -54.06
N LYS A 13 72.82 53.97 -54.70
CA LYS A 13 74.24 54.28 -54.50
C LYS A 13 74.50 55.62 -55.17
N GLY A 14 74.87 56.63 -54.38
CA GLY A 14 75.30 57.92 -54.89
C GLY A 14 76.32 57.73 -56.01
N GLU A 15 76.13 58.48 -57.09
CA GLU A 15 77.13 58.66 -58.13
C GLU A 15 78.41 59.21 -57.48
N ASP A 16 79.46 58.39 -57.46
CA ASP A 16 80.82 58.90 -57.33
C ASP A 16 81.11 59.79 -58.55
N GLU A 17 81.10 61.11 -58.34
CA GLU A 17 81.66 62.15 -59.22
C GLU A 17 83.20 62.08 -59.31
N SER A 18 83.76 60.87 -59.40
CA SER A 18 85.19 60.67 -59.61
C SER A 18 85.43 59.44 -60.48
N LYS A 19 84.69 59.36 -61.59
CA LYS A 19 85.20 58.66 -62.77
C LYS A 19 86.10 59.63 -63.54
N PRO A 20 87.42 59.38 -63.63
CA PRO A 20 88.18 60.02 -64.70
C PRO A 20 87.49 59.68 -66.02
N ALA A 21 87.45 60.62 -66.96
CA ALA A 21 86.99 60.37 -68.32
C ALA A 21 87.56 59.02 -68.78
N PRO A 22 86.74 58.08 -69.30
CA PRO A 22 87.25 56.75 -69.60
C PRO A 22 88.30 56.90 -70.69
N THR A 23 89.57 56.80 -70.32
CA THR A 23 90.66 56.39 -71.21
C THR A 23 90.52 54.88 -71.43
N GLN A 24 89.31 54.42 -71.75
CA GLN A 24 89.14 53.11 -72.37
C GLN A 24 89.77 53.21 -73.75
N ASN A 25 90.83 52.42 -73.93
CA ASN A 25 91.53 52.16 -75.17
C ASN A 25 90.61 52.43 -76.37
N ALA A 26 90.88 53.51 -77.12
CA ALA A 26 90.07 53.87 -78.29
C ALA A 26 89.85 52.65 -79.20
N LEU A 27 90.82 51.74 -79.24
CA LEU A 27 90.78 50.46 -79.95
C LEU A 27 89.73 49.45 -79.45
N GLU A 28 89.51 49.31 -78.14
CA GLU A 28 88.48 48.41 -77.61
C GLU A 28 87.08 48.99 -77.84
N ARG A 29 86.95 50.31 -77.69
CA ARG A 29 85.70 51.01 -78.03
C ARG A 29 85.42 50.94 -79.54
N ILE A 30 86.46 51.03 -80.38
CA ILE A 30 86.37 50.81 -81.82
C ILE A 30 85.95 49.37 -82.11
N ARG A 31 86.51 48.35 -81.45
CA ARG A 31 86.09 46.96 -81.64
C ARG A 31 84.64 46.69 -81.21
N GLU A 32 84.23 47.23 -80.08
CA GLU A 32 82.84 47.15 -79.60
C GLU A 32 81.90 47.86 -80.58
N LEU A 33 82.28 49.06 -81.04
CA LEU A 33 81.52 49.81 -82.04
C LEU A 33 81.55 49.13 -83.41
N GLU A 34 82.62 48.47 -83.81
CA GLU A 34 82.72 47.66 -85.04
C GLU A 34 81.85 46.42 -84.93
N SER A 35 81.84 45.73 -83.79
CA SER A 35 80.93 44.62 -83.52
C SER A 35 79.48 45.07 -83.56
N GLN A 36 79.16 46.20 -82.93
CA GLN A 36 77.83 46.80 -82.97
C GLN A 36 77.49 47.33 -84.37
N LEU A 37 78.44 47.88 -85.14
CA LEU A 37 78.24 48.32 -86.53
C LEU A 37 78.06 47.12 -87.46
N ASN A 38 78.71 46.00 -87.18
CA ASN A 38 78.58 44.76 -87.92
C ASN A 38 77.26 44.05 -87.58
N ASP A 39 76.83 44.08 -86.32
CA ASP A 39 75.48 43.66 -85.88
C ASP A 39 74.40 44.58 -86.47
N LEU A 40 74.64 45.89 -86.51
CA LEU A 40 73.75 46.84 -87.16
C LEU A 40 73.76 46.68 -88.69
N ARG A 41 74.89 46.39 -89.33
CA ARG A 41 74.98 46.05 -90.77
C ARG A 41 74.27 44.73 -91.05
N SER A 42 74.45 43.71 -90.21
CA SER A 42 73.74 42.43 -90.35
C SER A 42 72.24 42.56 -90.10
N ARG A 43 71.81 43.53 -89.28
CA ARG A 43 70.39 43.87 -89.07
C ARG A 43 69.80 44.78 -90.15
N ARG A 44 70.61 45.41 -91.01
CA ARG A 44 70.20 46.56 -91.85
C ARG A 44 70.51 46.42 -93.34
N ASP A 45 70.34 45.23 -93.90
CA ASP A 45 70.20 45.08 -95.36
C ASP A 45 68.87 44.42 -95.75
N ILE A 46 67.80 44.87 -95.08
CA ILE A 46 66.42 44.52 -95.45
C ILE A 46 66.06 45.14 -96.82
N THR A 47 66.71 46.26 -97.16
CA THR A 47 66.43 47.08 -98.35
C THR A 47 67.11 46.58 -99.62
N GLY A 48 67.99 45.57 -99.53
CA GLY A 48 68.72 44.98 -100.66
C GLY A 48 68.30 43.55 -101.02
N LEU A 49 67.36 42.96 -100.27
CA LEU A 49 66.86 41.60 -100.51
C LEU A 49 65.85 41.60 -101.66
N SER A 50 65.90 40.56 -102.49
CA SER A 50 64.81 40.25 -103.41
C SER A 50 63.54 39.89 -102.62
N ARG A 51 62.37 40.03 -103.26
CA ARG A 51 61.07 39.72 -102.64
C ARG A 51 61.03 38.31 -102.03
N GLU A 52 61.65 37.34 -102.71
CA GLU A 52 61.72 35.95 -102.27
C GLU A 52 62.62 35.78 -101.03
N GLU A 53 63.77 36.44 -100.97
CA GLU A 53 64.66 36.38 -99.81
C GLU A 53 64.05 37.08 -98.57
N PHE A 54 63.28 38.15 -98.78
CA PHE A 54 62.54 38.80 -97.71
C PHE A 54 61.41 37.90 -97.18
N GLU A 55 60.66 37.23 -98.06
CA GLU A 55 59.63 36.26 -97.68
C GLU A 55 60.22 35.04 -96.94
N ILE A 56 61.39 34.55 -97.35
CA ILE A 56 62.13 33.48 -96.65
C ILE A 56 62.58 33.95 -95.25
N LEU A 57 63.19 35.12 -95.13
CA LEU A 57 63.61 35.65 -93.83
C LEU A 57 62.41 35.90 -92.89
N ALA A 58 61.29 36.40 -93.43
CA ALA A 58 60.06 36.61 -92.65
C ALA A 58 59.46 35.27 -92.18
N THR A 59 59.43 34.25 -93.03
CA THR A 59 58.93 32.91 -92.66
C THR A 59 59.87 32.20 -91.68
N GLU A 60 61.18 32.33 -91.82
CA GLU A 60 62.17 31.82 -90.87
C GLU A 60 62.06 32.51 -89.51
N THR A 61 61.92 33.85 -89.49
CA THR A 61 61.71 34.62 -88.27
C THR A 61 60.39 34.26 -87.58
N ALA A 62 59.31 34.11 -88.35
CA ALA A 62 58.01 33.65 -87.85
C ALA A 62 58.09 32.23 -87.27
N MET A 63 58.78 31.31 -87.96
CA MET A 63 58.97 29.93 -87.50
C MET A 63 59.80 29.86 -86.22
N SER A 64 60.86 30.68 -86.11
CA SER A 64 61.67 30.81 -84.88
C SER A 64 60.85 31.35 -83.71
N MET A 65 59.99 32.36 -83.94
CA MET A 65 59.06 32.86 -82.95
C MET A 65 58.04 31.80 -82.51
N ILE A 66 57.46 31.04 -83.45
CA ILE A 66 56.53 29.94 -83.14
C ILE A 66 57.23 28.87 -82.29
N LYS A 67 58.43 28.45 -82.68
CA LYS A 67 59.19 27.43 -81.95
C LYS A 67 59.55 27.90 -80.53
N SER A 68 59.92 29.17 -80.36
CA SER A 68 60.16 29.79 -79.05
C SER A 68 58.89 29.86 -78.21
N ALA A 69 57.75 30.22 -78.80
CA ALA A 69 56.45 30.23 -78.14
C ALA A 69 56.01 28.82 -77.71
N GLN A 70 56.08 27.83 -78.60
CA GLN A 70 55.79 26.43 -78.31
C GLN A 70 56.68 25.87 -77.20
N GLN A 71 57.97 26.23 -77.18
CA GLN A 71 58.88 25.80 -76.13
C GLN A 71 58.56 26.46 -74.77
N ARG A 72 58.14 27.73 -74.75
CA ARG A 72 57.63 28.39 -73.54
C ARG A 72 56.33 27.75 -73.07
N GLU A 73 55.41 27.46 -73.98
CA GLU A 73 54.14 26.78 -73.69
C GLU A 73 54.38 25.39 -73.11
N ALA A 74 55.24 24.58 -73.72
CA ALA A 74 55.60 23.25 -73.21
C ALA A 74 56.22 23.32 -71.81
N LYS A 75 57.10 24.30 -71.54
CA LYS A 75 57.68 24.52 -70.21
C LYS A 75 56.63 24.95 -69.19
N ALA A 76 55.73 25.86 -69.56
CA ALA A 76 54.64 26.30 -68.70
C ALA A 76 53.68 25.16 -68.38
N ASN A 77 53.26 24.38 -69.38
CA ASN A 77 52.39 23.21 -69.21
C ASN A 77 53.05 22.16 -68.31
N ALA A 78 54.34 21.90 -68.47
CA ALA A 78 55.07 20.99 -67.59
C ALA A 78 55.17 21.52 -66.14
N ALA A 79 55.31 22.83 -65.94
CA ALA A 79 55.29 23.43 -64.61
C ALA A 79 53.89 23.32 -63.97
N VAL A 80 52.82 23.60 -64.73
CA VAL A 80 51.44 23.46 -64.28
C VAL A 80 51.12 22.01 -63.90
N GLN A 81 51.51 21.03 -64.71
CA GLN A 81 51.27 19.62 -64.39
C GLN A 81 51.98 19.17 -63.10
N ARG A 82 53.22 19.63 -62.87
CA ARG A 82 53.94 19.37 -61.61
C ARG A 82 53.22 20.00 -60.42
N LEU A 83 52.83 21.27 -60.53
CA LEU A 83 52.08 21.98 -59.49
C LEU A 83 50.76 21.25 -59.18
N LEU A 84 50.05 20.80 -60.20
CA LEU A 84 48.77 20.08 -60.04
C LEU A 84 48.97 18.75 -59.31
N ALA A 85 49.99 17.98 -59.70
CA ALA A 85 50.32 16.71 -59.06
C ALA A 85 50.73 16.91 -57.59
N GLU A 86 51.54 17.93 -57.30
CA GLU A 86 51.99 18.25 -55.95
C GLU A 86 50.84 18.77 -55.08
N THR A 87 49.97 19.61 -55.64
CA THR A 87 48.76 20.10 -54.96
C THR A 87 47.80 18.95 -54.64
N ASN A 88 47.58 18.03 -55.60
CA ASN A 88 46.71 16.88 -55.39
C ASN A 88 47.27 15.94 -54.31
N ARG A 89 48.59 15.69 -54.34
CA ARG A 89 49.27 14.90 -53.31
C ARG A 89 49.15 15.53 -51.93
N ASN A 90 49.48 16.82 -51.79
CA ASN A 90 49.41 17.53 -50.52
C ASN A 90 47.97 17.57 -49.97
N SER A 91 46.98 17.78 -50.85
CA SER A 91 45.56 17.75 -50.48
C SER A 91 45.15 16.39 -49.95
N LYS A 92 45.57 15.31 -50.63
CA LYS A 92 45.28 13.94 -50.21
C LYS A 92 45.95 13.60 -48.87
N GLU A 93 47.23 13.93 -48.70
CA GLU A 93 47.93 13.72 -47.42
C GLU A 93 47.27 14.49 -46.26
N LYS A 94 46.80 15.71 -46.50
CA LYS A 94 46.05 16.49 -45.50
C LYS A 94 44.70 15.86 -45.16
N LEU A 95 43.97 15.36 -46.15
CA LEU A 95 42.70 14.67 -45.94
C LEU A 95 42.89 13.38 -45.15
N ASP A 96 43.86 12.54 -45.54
CA ASP A 96 44.16 11.29 -44.87
C ASP A 96 44.60 11.54 -43.40
N SER A 97 45.40 12.58 -43.16
CA SER A 97 45.80 13.01 -41.81
C SER A 97 44.61 13.48 -40.97
N ALA A 98 43.69 14.25 -41.56
CA ALA A 98 42.49 14.72 -40.87
C ALA A 98 41.55 13.55 -40.54
N GLU A 99 41.36 12.62 -41.47
CA GLU A 99 40.55 11.42 -41.26
C GLU A 99 41.13 10.52 -40.15
N ALA A 100 42.45 10.30 -40.15
CA ALA A 100 43.10 9.53 -39.11
C ALA A 100 42.90 10.17 -37.72
N LYS A 101 43.01 11.51 -37.62
CA LYS A 101 42.73 12.24 -36.38
C LYS A 101 41.28 12.11 -35.95
N ALA A 102 40.32 12.24 -36.88
CA ALA A 102 38.90 12.10 -36.59
C ALA A 102 38.58 10.68 -36.07
N LYS A 103 39.11 9.63 -36.71
CA LYS A 103 38.95 8.24 -36.25
C LYS A 103 39.56 8.02 -34.86
N ALA A 104 40.73 8.59 -34.59
CA ALA A 104 41.36 8.49 -33.28
C ALA A 104 40.52 9.17 -32.17
N ILE A 105 39.97 10.37 -32.45
CA ILE A 105 39.08 11.07 -31.52
C ILE A 105 37.82 10.25 -31.26
N LEU A 106 37.19 9.72 -32.32
CA LEU A 106 35.99 8.90 -32.20
C LEU A 106 36.25 7.64 -31.36
N SER A 107 37.31 6.89 -31.65
CA SER A 107 37.67 5.68 -30.88
C SER A 107 37.95 5.98 -29.40
N SER A 108 38.60 7.11 -29.11
CA SER A 108 38.84 7.57 -27.74
C SER A 108 37.52 7.93 -27.03
N ALA A 109 36.61 8.62 -27.72
CA ALA A 109 35.29 8.97 -27.20
C ALA A 109 34.43 7.72 -26.94
N GLU A 110 34.41 6.76 -27.87
CA GLU A 110 33.72 5.49 -27.71
C GLU A 110 34.25 4.69 -26.51
N THR A 111 35.58 4.62 -26.36
CA THR A 111 36.19 3.93 -25.22
C THR A 111 35.79 4.57 -23.90
N ARG A 112 35.74 5.90 -23.82
CA ARG A 112 35.26 6.61 -22.62
C ARG A 112 33.76 6.38 -22.41
N GLY A 113 32.95 6.48 -23.45
CA GLY A 113 31.51 6.23 -23.39
C GLY A 113 31.19 4.84 -22.87
N ARG A 114 31.88 3.81 -23.39
CA ARG A 114 31.76 2.42 -22.91
C ARG A 114 32.11 2.27 -21.43
N LYS A 115 33.14 2.99 -20.95
CA LYS A 115 33.50 2.96 -19.51
C LYS A 115 32.41 3.55 -18.64
N TYR A 116 31.83 4.69 -19.04
CA TYR A 116 30.73 5.29 -18.28
C TYR A 116 29.47 4.43 -18.29
N ILE A 117 29.15 3.83 -19.44
CA ILE A 117 28.02 2.91 -19.54
C ILE A 117 28.25 1.69 -18.64
N SER A 118 29.42 1.05 -18.73
CA SER A 118 29.74 -0.12 -17.91
C SER A 118 29.75 0.18 -16.41
N ALA A 119 30.21 1.37 -16.01
CA ALA A 119 30.14 1.81 -14.62
C ALA A 119 28.68 2.00 -14.17
N ALA A 120 27.86 2.69 -14.98
CA ALA A 120 26.45 2.90 -14.68
C ALA A 120 25.65 1.58 -14.66
N GLU A 121 25.98 0.62 -15.53
CA GLU A 121 25.41 -0.72 -15.53
C GLU A 121 25.78 -1.50 -14.25
N GLY A 122 27.04 -1.37 -13.80
CA GLY A 122 27.49 -1.94 -12.52
C GLY A 122 26.75 -1.34 -11.33
N ASP A 123 26.71 -0.01 -11.24
CA ASP A 123 26.00 0.70 -10.16
C ASP A 123 24.50 0.34 -10.14
N ALA A 124 23.87 0.22 -11.31
CA ALA A 124 22.48 -0.21 -11.42
C ALA A 124 22.28 -1.66 -10.95
N ALA A 125 23.20 -2.57 -11.29
CA ALA A 125 23.15 -3.96 -10.83
C ALA A 125 23.31 -4.06 -9.31
N ASP A 126 24.22 -3.27 -8.72
CA ASP A 126 24.43 -3.22 -7.27
C ASP A 126 23.20 -2.65 -6.54
N LEU A 127 22.56 -1.62 -7.10
CA LEU A 127 21.31 -1.06 -6.58
C LEU A 127 20.17 -2.09 -6.62
N ILE A 128 20.03 -2.83 -7.72
CA ILE A 128 19.03 -3.89 -7.84
C ILE A 128 19.31 -4.99 -6.80
N SER A 129 20.55 -5.47 -6.69
CA SER A 129 20.91 -6.49 -5.72
C SER A 129 20.66 -6.05 -4.28
N THR A 130 20.91 -4.77 -3.96
CA THR A 130 20.65 -4.21 -2.64
C THR A 130 19.14 -4.14 -2.38
N ALA A 131 18.36 -3.65 -3.34
CA ALA A 131 16.91 -3.56 -3.22
C ALA A 131 16.25 -4.95 -3.09
N GLU A 132 16.73 -5.95 -3.83
CA GLU A 132 16.27 -7.34 -3.70
C GLU A 132 16.60 -7.90 -2.30
N GLY A 133 17.81 -7.66 -1.79
CA GLY A 133 18.21 -8.07 -0.45
C GLY A 133 17.35 -7.44 0.66
N GLU A 134 17.09 -6.14 0.57
CA GLU A 134 16.21 -5.41 1.50
C GLU A 134 14.77 -5.91 1.42
N ALA A 135 14.26 -6.18 0.21
CA ALA A 135 12.92 -6.73 0.01
C ALA A 135 12.79 -8.12 0.65
N ASP A 136 13.78 -9.00 0.46
CA ASP A 136 13.81 -10.32 1.08
C ASP A 136 13.92 -10.26 2.61
N GLU A 137 14.68 -9.32 3.15
CA GLU A 137 14.77 -9.10 4.60
C GLU A 137 13.42 -8.70 5.18
N ILE A 138 12.75 -7.71 4.57
CA ILE A 138 11.41 -7.25 4.97
C ILE A 138 10.38 -8.38 4.87
N LEU A 139 10.41 -9.17 3.80
CA LEU A 139 9.49 -10.30 3.63
C LEU A 139 9.72 -11.38 4.69
N ASN A 140 10.98 -11.71 4.98
CA ASN A 140 11.32 -12.68 6.03
C ASN A 140 10.92 -12.19 7.42
N GLU A 141 11.15 -10.91 7.72
CA GLU A 141 10.73 -10.30 8.98
C GLU A 141 9.20 -10.33 9.10
N SER A 142 8.49 -9.89 8.06
CA SER A 142 7.02 -9.92 8.00
C SER A 142 6.47 -11.32 8.20
N ALA A 143 7.05 -12.33 7.56
CA ALA A 143 6.64 -13.72 7.72
C ALA A 143 6.85 -14.24 9.16
N ARG A 144 7.99 -13.90 9.79
CA ARG A 144 8.26 -14.24 11.19
C ARG A 144 7.28 -13.55 12.13
N ASN A 145 7.04 -12.26 11.94
CA ASN A 145 6.11 -11.47 12.74
C ASN A 145 4.67 -11.98 12.61
N ALA A 146 4.22 -12.30 11.39
CA ALA A 146 2.92 -12.90 11.14
C ALA A 146 2.76 -14.26 11.83
N SER A 147 3.79 -15.11 11.79
CA SER A 147 3.80 -16.40 12.47
C SER A 147 3.74 -16.25 14.00
N GLN A 148 4.50 -15.30 14.56
CA GLN A 148 4.47 -14.99 15.99
C GLN A 148 3.10 -14.47 16.42
N LEU A 149 2.51 -13.54 15.66
CA LEU A 149 1.19 -12.98 15.94
C LEU A 149 0.11 -14.05 15.89
N THR A 150 0.12 -14.90 14.86
CA THR A 150 -0.84 -16.01 14.72
C THR A 150 -0.72 -17.00 15.89
N SER A 151 0.50 -17.30 16.31
CA SER A 151 0.76 -18.18 17.46
C SER A 151 0.30 -17.55 18.78
N ALA A 152 0.49 -16.24 18.96
CA ALA A 152 0.00 -15.51 20.12
C ALA A 152 -1.53 -15.48 20.16
N ALA A 153 -2.17 -15.12 19.04
CA ALA A 153 -3.62 -15.11 18.89
C ALA A 153 -4.23 -16.50 19.18
N LYS A 154 -3.60 -17.57 18.71
CA LYS A 154 -4.04 -18.95 19.00
C LYS A 154 -3.98 -19.26 20.50
N ARG A 155 -2.90 -18.88 21.19
CA ARG A 155 -2.77 -19.08 22.65
C ARG A 155 -3.83 -18.28 23.41
N ASP A 156 -4.09 -17.04 23.01
CA ASP A 156 -5.08 -16.20 23.68
C ASP A 156 -6.51 -16.68 23.43
N ALA A 157 -6.82 -17.15 22.22
CA ALA A 157 -8.09 -17.82 21.93
C ALA A 157 -8.28 -19.08 22.78
N GLN A 158 -7.23 -19.90 22.94
CA GLN A 158 -7.27 -21.07 23.82
C GLN A 158 -7.53 -20.69 25.28
N ARG A 159 -6.85 -19.65 25.80
CA ARG A 159 -7.10 -19.14 27.16
C ARG A 159 -8.52 -18.63 27.35
N LEU A 160 -9.06 -17.93 26.36
CA LEU A 160 -10.43 -17.43 26.39
C LEU A 160 -11.44 -18.58 26.45
N ILE A 161 -11.25 -19.60 25.60
CA ILE A 161 -12.09 -20.80 25.58
C ILE A 161 -12.02 -21.51 26.94
N GLU A 162 -10.82 -21.70 27.49
CA GLU A 162 -10.64 -22.34 28.79
C GLU A 162 -11.31 -21.55 29.92
N THR A 163 -11.18 -20.23 29.91
CA THR A 163 -11.82 -19.35 30.89
C THR A 163 -13.35 -19.41 30.76
N ALA A 164 -13.87 -19.38 29.54
CA ALA A 164 -15.30 -19.51 29.29
C ALA A 164 -15.84 -20.87 29.75
N ALA A 165 -15.10 -21.96 29.49
CA ALA A 165 -15.47 -23.29 29.93
C ALA A 165 -15.52 -23.40 31.46
N ARG A 166 -14.54 -22.83 32.17
CA ARG A 166 -14.54 -22.75 33.65
C ARG A 166 -15.75 -21.97 34.16
N ASN A 167 -16.01 -20.79 33.61
CA ASN A 167 -17.16 -19.96 33.99
C ASN A 167 -18.49 -20.69 33.80
N ILE A 168 -18.64 -21.49 32.73
CA ILE A 168 -19.85 -22.30 32.50
C ILE A 168 -20.00 -23.36 33.60
N VAL A 169 -18.92 -24.05 33.97
CA VAL A 169 -18.96 -25.07 35.03
C VAL A 169 -19.31 -24.42 36.37
N ASP A 170 -18.69 -23.30 36.70
CA ASP A 170 -18.95 -22.55 37.93
C ASP A 170 -20.41 -22.07 37.98
N TYR A 171 -20.93 -21.54 36.87
CA TYR A 171 -22.32 -21.12 36.76
C TYR A 171 -23.30 -22.29 36.92
N ARG A 172 -23.00 -23.45 36.34
CA ARG A 172 -23.83 -24.66 36.51
C ARG A 172 -23.82 -25.15 37.95
N SER A 173 -22.67 -25.13 38.62
CA SER A 173 -22.54 -25.48 40.04
C SER A 173 -23.36 -24.52 40.92
N TRP A 174 -23.27 -23.22 40.65
CA TRP A 174 -24.07 -22.20 41.33
C TRP A 174 -25.58 -22.41 41.10
N LEU A 175 -26.02 -22.65 39.87
CA LEU A 175 -27.43 -22.94 39.56
C LEU A 175 -27.93 -24.19 40.29
N SER A 176 -27.15 -25.27 40.33
CA SER A 176 -27.52 -26.49 41.06
C SER A 176 -27.71 -26.23 42.56
N SER A 177 -26.83 -25.41 43.15
CA SER A 177 -26.95 -24.98 44.55
C SER A 177 -28.19 -24.12 44.77
N ALA A 178 -28.47 -23.18 43.86
CA ALA A 178 -29.63 -22.31 43.93
C ALA A 178 -30.95 -23.09 43.80
N ILE A 179 -31.02 -24.07 42.89
CA ILE A 179 -32.20 -24.96 42.75
C ILE A 179 -32.41 -25.77 44.03
N SER A 180 -31.35 -26.38 44.57
CA SER A 180 -31.42 -27.17 45.80
C SER A 180 -31.94 -26.34 46.98
N GLU A 181 -31.48 -25.10 47.09
CA GLU A 181 -31.94 -24.17 48.13
C GLU A 181 -33.39 -23.74 47.90
N ALA A 182 -33.80 -23.47 46.65
CA ALA A 182 -35.19 -23.17 46.31
C ALA A 182 -36.14 -24.32 46.67
N GLU A 183 -35.77 -25.58 46.37
CA GLU A 183 -36.54 -26.77 46.75
C GLU A 183 -36.61 -26.95 48.27
N ARG A 184 -35.52 -26.65 48.99
CA ARG A 184 -35.49 -26.66 50.46
C ARG A 184 -36.46 -25.62 51.04
N LEU A 185 -36.42 -24.39 50.53
CA LEU A 185 -37.32 -23.32 50.94
C LEU A 185 -38.78 -23.65 50.64
N HIS A 186 -39.07 -24.20 49.46
CA HIS A 186 -40.43 -24.61 49.10
C HIS A 186 -40.96 -25.71 50.05
N ARG A 187 -40.14 -26.72 50.38
CA ARG A 187 -40.51 -27.75 51.36
C ARG A 187 -40.75 -27.16 52.75
N ALA A 188 -39.88 -26.26 53.21
CA ALA A 188 -40.05 -25.59 54.50
C ALA A 188 -41.31 -24.72 54.54
N GLN A 189 -41.62 -24.02 53.44
CA GLN A 189 -42.85 -23.24 53.29
C GLN A 189 -44.09 -24.14 53.36
N ASN A 190 -44.12 -25.25 52.60
CA ASN A 190 -45.23 -26.20 52.65
C ASN A 190 -45.41 -26.83 54.02
N ALA A 191 -44.32 -27.20 54.70
CA ALA A 191 -44.38 -27.71 56.07
C ALA A 191 -44.97 -26.67 57.03
N SER A 192 -44.58 -25.40 56.87
CA SER A 192 -45.09 -24.30 57.68
C SER A 192 -46.58 -24.02 57.41
N LEU A 193 -47.01 -24.08 56.15
CA LEU A 193 -48.42 -23.95 55.76
C LEU A 193 -49.26 -25.09 56.35
N ASN A 194 -48.82 -26.34 56.19
CA ASN A 194 -49.51 -27.50 56.77
C ASN A 194 -49.59 -27.42 58.30
N ALA A 195 -48.52 -26.97 58.96
CA ALA A 195 -48.53 -26.76 60.41
C ALA A 195 -49.54 -25.66 60.81
N ALA A 196 -49.61 -24.56 60.06
CA ALA A 196 -50.60 -23.51 60.27
C ALA A 196 -52.04 -24.01 60.03
N GLU A 197 -52.28 -24.78 58.97
CA GLU A 197 -53.59 -25.39 58.68
C GLU A 197 -54.04 -26.33 59.81
N ASN A 198 -53.14 -27.18 60.31
CA ASN A 198 -53.41 -28.06 61.44
C ASN A 198 -53.75 -27.26 62.70
N ALA A 199 -52.97 -26.22 63.01
CA ALA A 199 -53.25 -25.34 64.14
C ALA A 199 -54.62 -24.64 64.02
N ILE A 200 -54.98 -24.19 62.81
CA ILE A 200 -56.31 -23.62 62.54
C ILE A 200 -57.39 -24.68 62.76
N ASN A 201 -57.22 -25.90 62.26
CA ASN A 201 -58.18 -26.98 62.44
C ASN A 201 -58.36 -27.34 63.92
N GLU A 202 -57.29 -27.44 64.68
CA GLU A 202 -57.34 -27.63 66.14
C GLU A 202 -58.08 -26.48 66.83
N SER A 203 -57.80 -25.23 66.43
CA SER A 203 -58.50 -24.06 66.97
C SER A 203 -60.00 -24.10 66.68
N ARG A 204 -60.39 -24.51 65.46
CA ARG A 204 -61.79 -24.69 65.06
C ARG A 204 -62.47 -25.81 65.86
N GLN A 205 -61.78 -26.92 66.10
CA GLN A 205 -62.31 -28.00 66.94
C GLN A 205 -62.50 -27.55 68.39
N LYS A 206 -61.52 -26.84 68.97
CA LYS A 206 -61.62 -26.24 70.31
C LYS A 206 -62.81 -25.28 70.40
N LEU A 207 -62.99 -24.41 69.40
CA LEU A 207 -64.14 -23.51 69.30
C LEU A 207 -65.45 -24.29 69.20
N LYS A 208 -65.53 -25.31 68.35
CA LYS A 208 -66.71 -26.16 68.22
C LYS A 208 -67.08 -26.82 69.55
N HIS A 209 -66.11 -27.39 70.26
CA HIS A 209 -66.33 -27.97 71.59
C HIS A 209 -66.71 -26.94 72.65
N ALA A 210 -66.20 -25.70 72.56
CA ALA A 210 -66.62 -24.62 73.44
C ALA A 210 -68.09 -24.23 73.15
N PHE A 211 -68.48 -24.11 71.88
CA PHE A 211 -69.87 -23.86 71.48
C PHE A 211 -70.82 -24.99 71.92
N GLU A 212 -70.43 -26.25 71.73
CA GLU A 212 -71.19 -27.41 72.22
C GLU A 212 -71.36 -27.36 73.74
N ARG A 213 -70.31 -27.02 74.49
CA ARG A 213 -70.38 -26.84 75.94
C ARG A 213 -71.28 -25.69 76.35
N LEU A 214 -71.22 -24.54 75.67
CA LEU A 214 -72.09 -23.40 75.92
C LEU A 214 -73.55 -23.71 75.59
N SER A 215 -73.82 -24.37 74.47
CA SER A 215 -75.16 -24.84 74.12
C SER A 215 -75.69 -25.82 75.17
N GLN A 216 -74.85 -26.75 75.63
CA GLN A 216 -75.22 -27.66 76.70
C GLN A 216 -75.51 -26.94 78.02
N LEU A 217 -74.66 -25.96 78.38
CA LEU A 217 -74.87 -25.12 79.55
C LEU A 217 -76.18 -24.33 79.45
N GLN A 218 -76.48 -23.76 78.28
CA GLN A 218 -77.74 -23.06 78.02
C GLN A 218 -78.95 -23.98 78.21
N MET A 219 -78.89 -25.21 77.69
CA MET A 219 -79.94 -26.21 77.89
C MET A 219 -80.10 -26.58 79.37
N ASP A 220 -78.99 -26.73 80.09
CA ASP A 220 -79.01 -27.03 81.52
C ASP A 220 -79.56 -25.85 82.33
N ILE A 221 -79.17 -24.61 82.03
CA ILE A 221 -79.74 -23.39 82.63
C ILE A 221 -81.25 -23.35 82.41
N ASN A 222 -81.71 -23.46 81.16
CA ASN A 222 -83.14 -23.43 80.84
C ASN A 222 -83.93 -24.54 81.56
N ALA A 223 -83.36 -25.72 81.76
CA ALA A 223 -84.01 -26.82 82.48
C ALA A 223 -84.00 -26.65 84.01
N ASN A 224 -83.11 -25.80 84.54
CA ASN A 224 -83.03 -25.45 85.95
C ASN A 224 -83.80 -24.16 86.30
N LEU A 225 -84.54 -23.56 85.35
CA LEU A 225 -85.39 -22.38 85.55
C LEU A 225 -86.88 -22.72 85.31
N ASP A 226 -87.78 -22.05 86.03
CA ASP A 226 -89.23 -22.11 85.82
C ASP A 226 -89.74 -21.07 84.80
N GLY A 227 -91.05 -21.04 84.54
CA GLY A 227 -91.68 -20.13 83.55
C GLY A 227 -91.56 -18.64 83.88
N GLU A 228 -91.16 -18.27 85.10
CA GLU A 228 -90.91 -16.89 85.55
C GLU A 228 -89.40 -16.59 85.68
N SER A 229 -88.54 -17.47 85.16
CA SER A 229 -87.07 -17.37 85.24
C SER A 229 -86.49 -17.48 86.66
N LYS A 230 -87.16 -18.20 87.57
CA LYS A 230 -86.65 -18.50 88.92
C LYS A 230 -86.09 -19.94 88.99
N PRO A 231 -85.07 -20.20 89.83
CA PRO A 231 -84.46 -21.52 89.93
C PRO A 231 -85.44 -22.56 90.50
N VAL A 232 -85.61 -23.70 89.81
CA VAL A 232 -86.49 -24.81 90.26
C VAL A 232 -85.92 -25.59 91.46
N GLY A 233 -84.66 -25.36 91.86
CA GLY A 233 -84.01 -26.05 92.98
C GLY A 233 -82.92 -25.20 93.66
N LYS A 234 -82.52 -25.60 94.88
CA LYS A 234 -81.52 -24.87 95.70
C LYS A 234 -80.08 -24.97 95.18
N THR A 235 -79.80 -25.89 94.27
CA THR A 235 -78.47 -26.10 93.65
C THR A 235 -78.61 -26.40 92.16
N PHE A 236 -77.62 -25.97 91.36
CA PHE A 236 -77.61 -26.20 89.93
C PHE A 236 -77.32 -27.67 89.61
N VAL A 237 -78.17 -28.31 88.79
CA VAL A 237 -77.97 -29.69 88.36
C VAL A 237 -77.41 -29.73 86.94
N VAL A 238 -76.13 -30.11 86.82
CA VAL A 238 -75.42 -30.28 85.54
C VAL A 238 -76.05 -31.44 84.74
N GLY A 239 -76.27 -31.26 83.44
CA GLY A 239 -76.87 -32.27 82.55
C GLY A 239 -78.40 -32.42 82.67
N ALA A 240 -79.07 -31.57 83.46
CA ALA A 240 -80.52 -31.57 83.59
C ALA A 240 -81.24 -31.33 82.25
N GLY A 241 -80.68 -30.48 81.37
CA GLY A 241 -81.22 -30.20 80.04
C GLY A 241 -81.18 -31.41 79.11
N LYS A 242 -80.08 -32.21 79.14
CA LYS A 242 -80.00 -33.49 78.40
C LYS A 242 -81.02 -34.50 78.90
N LYS A 243 -81.18 -34.64 80.23
CA LYS A 243 -82.17 -35.55 80.83
C LYS A 243 -83.61 -35.10 80.52
N ALA A 244 -83.89 -33.80 80.57
CA ALA A 244 -85.17 -33.22 80.21
C ALA A 244 -85.48 -33.48 78.72
N ALA A 245 -84.55 -33.19 77.80
CA ALA A 245 -84.69 -33.46 76.38
C ALA A 245 -84.89 -34.96 76.08
N GLN A 246 -84.13 -35.85 76.72
CA GLN A 246 -84.29 -37.30 76.57
C GLN A 246 -85.64 -37.78 77.12
N SER A 247 -86.11 -37.23 78.23
CA SER A 247 -87.44 -37.54 78.78
C SER A 247 -88.56 -37.02 77.87
N ALA A 248 -88.39 -35.84 77.27
CA ALA A 248 -89.31 -35.27 76.28
C ALA A 248 -89.33 -36.10 74.99
N ALA A 249 -88.18 -36.52 74.48
CA ALA A 249 -88.07 -37.40 73.32
C ALA A 249 -88.64 -38.80 73.59
N ARG A 250 -88.44 -39.36 74.78
CA ARG A 250 -89.10 -40.61 75.21
C ARG A 250 -90.61 -40.46 75.34
N LYS A 251 -91.09 -39.32 75.86
CA LYS A 251 -92.52 -38.98 75.90
C LYS A 251 -93.12 -38.82 74.50
N GLN A 252 -92.41 -38.18 73.56
CA GLN A 252 -92.83 -38.08 72.15
C GLN A 252 -92.85 -39.45 71.45
N LYS A 253 -91.81 -40.29 71.65
CA LYS A 253 -91.80 -41.66 71.13
C LYS A 253 -92.90 -42.53 71.73
N ALA A 254 -93.19 -42.38 73.02
CA ALA A 254 -94.28 -43.09 73.69
C ALA A 254 -95.67 -42.58 73.24
N ALA A 255 -95.83 -41.29 72.96
CA ALA A 255 -97.04 -40.72 72.39
C ALA A 255 -97.27 -41.23 70.95
N ASN A 256 -96.24 -41.29 70.12
CA ASN A 256 -96.32 -41.87 68.77
C ASN A 256 -96.64 -43.37 68.80
N ASN A 257 -96.11 -44.14 69.75
CA ASN A 257 -96.44 -45.56 69.89
C ASN A 257 -97.86 -45.81 70.45
N LYS A 258 -98.39 -44.94 71.32
CA LYS A 258 -99.79 -45.03 71.79
C LYS A 258 -100.79 -44.84 70.66
N ASN A 259 -100.50 -43.96 69.70
CA ASN A 259 -101.35 -43.78 68.51
C ASN A 259 -101.32 -44.99 67.55
N GLN A 260 -100.26 -45.80 67.56
CA GLN A 260 -100.20 -47.05 66.77
C GLN A 260 -100.89 -48.24 67.47
N ALA A 261 -100.92 -48.27 68.81
CA ALA A 261 -101.57 -49.34 69.59
C ALA A 261 -103.11 -49.21 69.67
N ALA A 262 -103.68 -48.03 69.40
CA ALA A 262 -105.13 -47.84 69.31
C ALA A 262 -105.76 -48.40 68.02
N ALA A 263 -104.96 -48.77 67.02
CA ALA A 263 -105.45 -49.20 65.70
C ALA A 263 -105.60 -50.73 65.51
N LYS A 264 -105.45 -51.56 66.55
CA LYS A 264 -105.62 -53.04 66.43
C LYS A 264 -106.39 -53.66 67.60
N LYS A 265 -107.73 -53.51 67.60
CA LYS A 265 -108.65 -54.47 68.24
C LYS A 265 -109.42 -55.24 67.15
N LYS A 266 -109.34 -56.57 67.23
CA LYS A 266 -109.79 -57.60 66.27
C LYS A 266 -111.33 -57.65 66.10
N PRO A 267 -111.86 -58.03 64.91
CA PRO A 267 -113.24 -58.47 64.78
C PRO A 267 -113.38 -59.96 65.17
N VAL A 268 -114.42 -60.27 65.94
CA VAL A 268 -114.85 -61.63 66.31
C VAL A 268 -115.79 -62.18 65.24
N LYS A 269 -115.51 -63.40 64.79
CA LYS A 269 -116.34 -64.21 63.89
C LYS A 269 -117.75 -64.45 64.47
N LYS A 270 -118.80 -64.28 63.66
CA LYS A 270 -120.02 -65.08 63.74
C LYS A 270 -120.31 -65.71 62.38
N LYS A 271 -120.70 -66.98 62.43
CA LYS A 271 -120.89 -67.93 61.33
C LYS A 271 -122.39 -68.28 61.28
N LYS A 272 -122.85 -68.64 60.06
CA LYS A 272 -124.14 -69.26 59.70
C LYS A 272 -125.32 -68.28 59.67
N LYS A 273 -126.25 -68.39 58.72
CA LYS A 273 -126.69 -69.55 57.94
C LYS A 273 -127.25 -69.06 56.61
#